data_AF-A0A6S6XVH3-F1
#
_entry.id   AF-A0A6S6XVH3-F1
#
_cell.length_a   1.000
_cell.length_b   1.000
_cell.length_c   1.000
_cell.angle_alpha   90.00
_cell.angle_beta   90.00
_cell.angle_gamma   90.00
#
_symmetry.space_group_name_H-M   'P 1'
#
loop_
_entity.id
_entity.type
_entity.pdbx_description
1 polymer ?
#
loop_
_entity_poly.entity_id
_entity_poly.type
_entity_poly.pdbx_seq_one_letter_code
_entity_poly.pdbx_strand_id
1 'polypeptide(L)'
;MNHGAPGTALSSPGNPGRKRILALALALLSLLALPAAARDGLGFTCDPTQIDSVEAGMEAYLQALHIAPALILRQMERDLGRLTYTLATPPGDTDTLSLHRRPEFRIGRETVSLPTRGGKSRQVVTVSKKEILLALMQHGRLTEFAGSACNLEALKEHIGLRQNIVAWAENLNWIWPNGGPARWNKRYWDKGTPLPHVPVAAALQNAFDQQGKYSLGCYTTTKLAIAQGIVQYFERSTAPPGRAALVRERLLADGDPLVNIEPPRLWRFEPDLDPADADQPGKLVRQIDGVAAGNFVPGDWAYLLNTDPRSRENTGYEGSNTLYLGRNRFVDYFNDNRHGYSYREKLDEVYQWRNGVFSRARDFRKIRRLSAQDYERLGKLPSEGGLLLDQRAVPYFFGYEALP
;
A
#
# COMPACT_ATOMS: atom_id res chain seq x y z
N MET A 1 -57.26 -35.96 -20.40
CA MET A 1 -56.95 -36.98 -21.42
C MET A 1 -55.56 -37.51 -21.07
N ASN A 2 -55.45 -38.59 -20.28
CA ASN A 2 -55.38 -40.00 -20.72
C ASN A 2 -54.34 -40.20 -21.82
N HIS A 3 -53.32 -41.05 -21.76
CA HIS A 3 -52.90 -42.22 -20.94
C HIS A 3 -51.36 -42.27 -21.04
N GLY A 4 -50.54 -42.88 -20.19
CA GLY A 4 -50.70 -44.05 -19.32
C GLY A 4 -49.50 -44.98 -19.59
N ALA A 5 -48.56 -45.05 -18.66
CA ALA A 5 -47.53 -46.09 -18.59
C ALA A 5 -48.03 -47.26 -17.71
N PRO A 6 -47.41 -48.45 -17.82
CA PRO A 6 -47.38 -49.35 -16.68
C PRO A 6 -45.95 -49.80 -16.36
N GLY A 7 -45.64 -49.81 -15.06
CA GLY A 7 -44.52 -50.55 -14.52
C GLY A 7 -44.93 -51.98 -14.16
N THR A 8 -43.94 -52.85 -13.99
CA THR A 8 -44.05 -54.11 -13.25
C THR A 8 -42.68 -54.48 -12.71
N ALA A 9 -42.63 -54.69 -11.39
CA ALA A 9 -41.52 -55.31 -10.68
C ALA A 9 -41.65 -56.84 -10.74
N LEU A 10 -40.51 -57.55 -10.78
CA LEU A 10 -40.42 -58.95 -10.37
C LEU A 10 -39.02 -59.24 -9.82
N SER A 11 -39.04 -59.79 -8.61
CA SER A 11 -37.96 -60.36 -7.79
C SER A 11 -37.26 -61.56 -8.45
N SER A 12 -35.95 -61.73 -8.26
CA SER A 12 -35.28 -62.73 -7.39
C SER A 12 -34.18 -63.46 -8.21
N PRO A 13 -33.30 -64.31 -7.67
CA PRO A 13 -32.55 -64.34 -6.41
C PRO A 13 -31.03 -64.56 -6.66
N GLY A 14 -30.23 -64.73 -5.60
CA GLY A 14 -29.12 -65.69 -5.63
C GLY A 14 -27.71 -65.10 -5.70
N ASN A 15 -27.11 -64.96 -4.52
CA ASN A 15 -25.66 -64.92 -4.33
C ASN A 15 -25.07 -66.31 -4.64
N PRO A 16 -23.97 -66.40 -5.42
CA PRO A 16 -22.86 -67.18 -4.90
C PRO A 16 -21.48 -66.60 -5.26
N GLY A 17 -20.62 -66.53 -4.25
CA GLY A 17 -19.31 -67.18 -4.31
C GLY A 17 -18.26 -66.64 -5.29
N ARG A 18 -17.27 -65.95 -4.72
CA ARG A 18 -15.82 -66.07 -5.00
C ARG A 18 -15.44 -66.57 -6.40
N LYS A 19 -14.84 -65.68 -7.22
CA LYS A 19 -13.64 -66.01 -8.00
C LYS A 19 -12.84 -64.74 -8.31
N ARG A 20 -11.56 -64.81 -7.98
CA ARG A 20 -10.49 -63.84 -8.20
C ARG A 20 -10.28 -63.59 -9.69
N ILE A 21 -9.74 -62.43 -10.08
CA ILE A 21 -8.50 -62.25 -10.86
C ILE A 21 -8.44 -60.86 -11.54
N LEU A 22 -7.32 -60.17 -11.30
CA LEU A 22 -6.70 -59.07 -12.07
C LEU A 22 -7.51 -57.80 -12.36
N ALA A 23 -7.23 -56.75 -11.58
CA ALA A 23 -7.16 -55.38 -12.12
C ALA A 23 -5.80 -54.81 -11.70
N LEU A 24 -4.85 -54.95 -12.61
CA LEU A 24 -3.47 -54.50 -12.51
C LEU A 24 -3.45 -52.96 -12.63
N ALA A 25 -2.82 -52.33 -11.63
CA ALA A 25 -2.12 -51.05 -11.67
C ALA A 25 -2.28 -50.18 -12.93
N LEU A 26 -3.28 -49.29 -12.91
CA LEU A 26 -3.13 -47.93 -13.46
C LEU A 26 -3.13 -46.96 -12.28
N ALA A 27 -2.07 -47.02 -11.48
CA ALA A 27 -1.72 -45.91 -10.61
C ALA A 27 -1.22 -44.79 -11.52
N LEU A 28 -2.12 -43.89 -11.91
CA LEU A 28 -1.72 -42.56 -12.35
C LEU A 28 -0.87 -41.97 -11.23
N LEU A 29 0.44 -41.96 -11.41
CA LEU A 29 1.32 -40.97 -10.82
C LEU A 29 0.98 -39.63 -11.45
N SER A 30 -0.16 -39.06 -11.08
CA SER A 30 -0.28 -37.61 -11.00
C SER A 30 0.67 -37.21 -9.89
N LEU A 31 1.92 -36.89 -10.26
CA LEU A 31 2.71 -35.99 -9.43
C LEU A 31 1.82 -34.78 -9.19
N LEU A 32 1.31 -34.68 -7.96
CA LEU A 32 0.87 -33.44 -7.39
C LEU A 32 2.09 -32.53 -7.46
N ALA A 33 2.24 -31.80 -8.56
CA ALA A 33 3.02 -30.60 -8.58
C ALA A 33 2.36 -29.73 -7.50
N LEU A 34 2.93 -29.77 -6.30
CA LEU A 34 2.62 -28.81 -5.26
C LEU A 34 2.68 -27.45 -5.96
N PRO A 35 1.62 -26.62 -5.90
CA PRO A 35 1.68 -25.30 -6.47
C PRO A 35 2.95 -24.66 -5.91
N ALA A 36 3.82 -24.16 -6.80
CA ALA A 36 4.99 -23.43 -6.38
C ALA A 36 4.53 -22.40 -5.35
N ALA A 37 5.06 -22.48 -4.13
CA ALA A 37 4.64 -21.59 -3.06
C ALA A 37 4.73 -20.15 -3.59
N ALA A 38 3.63 -19.40 -3.49
CA ALA A 38 3.61 -18.02 -3.95
C ALA A 38 4.73 -17.26 -3.24
N ARG A 39 5.64 -16.65 -4.01
CA ARG A 39 6.74 -15.87 -3.46
C ARG A 39 6.18 -14.69 -2.67
N ASP A 40 6.78 -14.38 -1.54
CA ASP A 40 6.47 -13.21 -0.72
C ASP A 40 7.74 -12.56 -0.15
N GLY A 41 7.57 -11.44 0.55
CA GLY A 41 8.64 -10.60 1.06
C GLY A 41 9.27 -9.73 -0.03
N LEU A 42 10.61 -9.66 -0.02
CA LEU A 42 11.41 -8.84 -0.92
C LEU A 42 12.10 -9.75 -1.94
N GLY A 43 11.77 -9.59 -3.21
CA GLY A 43 12.30 -10.41 -4.30
C GLY A 43 13.15 -9.61 -5.28
N PHE A 44 14.19 -10.25 -5.81
CA PHE A 44 14.94 -9.83 -6.98
C PHE A 44 14.79 -10.90 -8.07
N THR A 45 14.60 -10.44 -9.30
CA THR A 45 14.56 -11.30 -10.51
C THR A 45 15.46 -10.67 -11.57
N CYS A 46 16.61 -11.28 -11.78
CA CYS A 46 17.78 -10.68 -12.41
C CYS A 46 18.25 -11.52 -13.59
N ASP A 47 19.20 -11.00 -14.36
CA ASP A 47 20.08 -11.89 -15.10
C ASP A 47 20.85 -12.78 -14.10
N PRO A 48 20.97 -14.11 -14.31
CA PRO A 48 21.67 -15.01 -13.40
C PRO A 48 23.09 -14.55 -13.02
N THR A 49 23.78 -13.81 -13.89
CA THR A 49 25.13 -13.29 -13.63
C THR A 49 25.18 -12.15 -12.60
N GLN A 50 24.05 -11.50 -12.33
CA GLN A 50 23.96 -10.34 -11.44
C GLN A 50 23.61 -10.72 -10.00
N ILE A 51 23.07 -11.93 -9.80
CA ILE A 51 22.41 -12.31 -8.54
C ILE A 51 23.36 -12.30 -7.34
N ASP A 52 24.62 -12.72 -7.54
CA ASP A 52 25.65 -12.73 -6.51
C ASP A 52 26.06 -11.32 -6.07
N SER A 53 26.10 -10.37 -7.01
CA SER A 53 26.38 -8.96 -6.71
C SER A 53 25.26 -8.34 -5.88
N VAL A 54 24.00 -8.65 -6.22
CA VAL A 54 22.83 -8.22 -5.45
C VAL A 54 22.83 -8.82 -4.06
N GLU A 55 23.15 -10.12 -3.93
CA GLU A 55 23.26 -10.80 -2.65
C GLU A 55 24.31 -10.15 -1.74
N ALA A 56 25.54 -9.99 -2.22
CA ALA A 56 26.62 -9.36 -1.45
C ALA A 56 26.26 -7.92 -1.04
N GLY A 57 25.63 -7.18 -1.94
CA GLY A 57 25.15 -5.84 -1.66
C GLY A 57 24.04 -5.80 -0.61
N MET A 58 23.11 -6.75 -0.65
CA MET A 58 22.06 -6.90 0.36
C MET A 58 22.64 -7.23 1.73
N GLU A 59 23.62 -8.14 1.82
CA GLU A 59 24.31 -8.44 3.08
C GLU A 59 24.95 -7.20 3.70
N ALA A 60 25.67 -6.41 2.89
CA ALA A 60 26.25 -5.14 3.32
C ALA A 60 25.18 -4.14 3.78
N TYR A 61 24.04 -4.08 3.09
CA TYR A 61 22.97 -3.15 3.44
C TYR A 61 22.22 -3.56 4.72
N LEU A 62 21.97 -4.84 4.93
CA LEU A 62 21.43 -5.38 6.19
C LEU A 62 22.36 -5.05 7.36
N GLN A 63 23.68 -5.21 7.17
CA GLN A 63 24.68 -4.84 8.17
C GLN A 63 24.68 -3.33 8.45
N ALA A 64 24.63 -2.49 7.41
CA ALA A 64 24.61 -1.03 7.54
C ALA A 64 23.37 -0.53 8.30
N LEU A 65 22.24 -1.22 8.17
CA LEU A 65 21.04 -0.93 8.94
C LEU A 65 21.00 -1.64 10.30
N HIS A 66 22.04 -2.38 10.69
CA HIS A 66 22.08 -3.17 11.93
C HIS A 66 20.91 -4.14 12.06
N ILE A 67 20.61 -4.87 10.99
CA ILE A 67 19.64 -5.98 10.98
C ILE A 67 20.45 -7.28 11.14
N ALA A 68 20.11 -8.08 12.15
CA ALA A 68 20.83 -9.32 12.42
C ALA A 68 20.50 -10.38 11.34
N PRO A 69 21.50 -11.10 10.79
CA PRO A 69 21.27 -12.11 9.76
C PRO A 69 20.29 -13.21 10.18
N ALA A 70 20.28 -13.59 11.47
CA ALA A 70 19.38 -14.60 12.02
C ALA A 70 17.89 -14.24 11.92
N LEU A 71 17.56 -12.97 11.64
CA LEU A 71 16.19 -12.50 11.49
C LEU A 71 15.67 -12.65 10.06
N ILE A 72 16.51 -13.05 9.11
CA ILE A 72 16.23 -13.06 7.68
C ILE A 72 16.40 -14.47 7.13
N LEU A 73 15.39 -14.95 6.42
CA LEU A 73 15.47 -16.14 5.58
C LEU A 73 15.78 -15.70 4.15
N ARG A 74 16.72 -16.41 3.52
CA ARG A 74 17.17 -16.14 2.16
C ARG A 74 16.93 -17.39 1.31
N GLN A 75 16.26 -17.22 0.18
CA GLN A 75 16.10 -18.25 -0.83
C GLN A 75 16.73 -17.76 -2.14
N MET A 76 17.63 -18.57 -2.70
CA MET A 76 18.32 -18.25 -3.95
C MET A 76 18.14 -19.40 -4.95
N GLU A 77 17.64 -19.06 -6.13
CA GLU A 77 17.47 -19.95 -7.27
C GLU A 77 18.35 -19.41 -8.40
N ARG A 78 19.64 -19.77 -8.37
CA ARG A 78 20.69 -19.22 -9.25
C ARG A 78 20.35 -19.37 -10.73
N ASP A 79 19.90 -20.55 -11.13
CA ASP A 79 19.56 -20.87 -12.53
C ASP A 79 18.40 -20.01 -13.07
N LEU A 80 17.55 -19.51 -12.17
CA LEU A 80 16.41 -18.66 -12.52
C LEU A 80 16.68 -17.17 -12.28
N GLY A 81 17.88 -16.81 -11.81
CA GLY A 81 18.22 -15.44 -11.46
C GLY A 81 17.35 -14.86 -10.33
N ARG A 82 16.83 -15.69 -9.42
CA ARG A 82 15.88 -15.27 -8.38
C ARG A 82 16.46 -15.32 -6.98
N LEU A 83 16.32 -14.23 -6.25
CA LEU A 83 16.75 -14.09 -4.87
C LEU A 83 15.60 -13.51 -4.06
N THR A 84 15.23 -14.13 -2.95
CA THR A 84 14.11 -13.69 -2.12
C THR A 84 14.56 -13.62 -0.65
N TYR A 85 14.13 -12.55 0.02
CA TYR A 85 14.37 -12.30 1.43
C TYR A 85 13.05 -12.17 2.17
N THR A 86 12.87 -12.97 3.22
CA THR A 86 11.74 -12.91 4.13
C THR A 86 12.21 -12.77 5.58
N LEU A 87 11.36 -12.26 6.48
CA LEU A 87 11.67 -12.33 7.90
C LEU A 87 11.56 -13.79 8.38
N ALA A 88 12.40 -14.17 9.34
CA ALA A 88 12.37 -15.47 10.01
C ALA A 88 11.19 -15.56 11.01
N THR A 89 9.99 -15.29 10.52
CA THR A 89 8.71 -15.37 11.24
C THR A 89 7.88 -16.54 10.71
N PRO A 90 6.84 -17.01 11.43
CA PRO A 90 5.94 -18.01 10.88
C PRO A 90 5.34 -17.55 9.53
N PRO A 91 5.16 -18.43 8.53
CA PRO A 91 4.62 -18.03 7.21
C PRO A 91 3.23 -17.36 7.25
N GLY A 92 2.43 -17.64 8.29
CA GLY A 92 1.13 -17.00 8.50
C GLY A 92 1.19 -15.63 9.20
N ASP A 93 2.35 -15.24 9.73
CA ASP A 93 2.55 -13.91 10.30
C ASP A 93 2.77 -12.91 9.17
N THR A 94 1.76 -12.11 8.88
CA THR A 94 1.82 -11.06 7.85
C THR A 94 1.83 -9.66 8.45
N ASP A 95 1.89 -9.56 9.79
CA ASP A 95 1.66 -8.32 10.50
C ASP A 95 2.90 -7.43 10.52
N THR A 96 2.80 -6.32 9.80
CA THR A 96 3.83 -5.26 9.79
C THR A 96 3.58 -4.18 10.85
N LEU A 97 2.36 -4.09 11.40
CA LEU A 97 1.96 -3.02 12.31
C LEU A 97 2.68 -3.16 13.65
N SER A 98 2.91 -4.38 14.12
CA SER A 98 3.57 -4.66 15.40
C SER A 98 5.09 -4.79 15.32
N LEU A 99 5.74 -4.70 14.15
CA LEU A 99 7.19 -4.91 14.02
C LEU A 99 8.00 -4.06 15.01
N HIS A 100 7.60 -2.80 15.20
CA HIS A 100 8.25 -1.88 16.13
C HIS A 100 8.19 -2.29 17.61
N ARG A 101 7.33 -3.24 17.98
CA ARG A 101 7.16 -3.78 19.34
C ARG A 101 7.95 -5.06 19.57
N ARG A 102 8.47 -5.66 18.50
CA ARG A 102 9.26 -6.90 18.54
C ARG A 102 10.71 -6.53 18.85
N PRO A 103 11.19 -6.76 20.10
CA PRO A 103 12.46 -6.21 20.58
C PRO A 103 13.68 -6.67 19.76
N GLU A 104 13.61 -7.85 19.17
CA GLU A 104 14.64 -8.42 18.30
C GLU A 104 14.91 -7.55 17.06
N PHE A 105 13.90 -6.84 16.53
CA PHE A 105 14.06 -5.96 15.38
C PHE A 105 14.70 -4.62 15.72
N ARG A 106 14.66 -4.18 16.98
CA ARG A 106 15.24 -2.90 17.45
C ARG A 106 14.90 -1.72 16.52
N ILE A 107 13.62 -1.59 16.18
CA ILE A 107 13.13 -0.53 15.29
C ILE A 107 13.05 0.79 16.06
N GLY A 108 13.82 1.76 15.60
CA GLY A 108 13.80 3.14 16.08
C GLY A 108 13.16 4.10 15.08
N ARG A 109 13.10 5.38 15.46
CA ARG A 109 12.79 6.49 14.55
C ARG A 109 14.08 7.10 14.02
N GLU A 110 14.02 7.70 12.85
CA GLU A 110 15.12 8.48 12.28
C GLU A 110 14.74 9.96 12.21
N THR A 111 15.73 10.84 12.22
CA THR A 111 15.52 12.27 12.00
C THR A 111 15.99 12.62 10.60
N VAL A 112 15.12 13.23 9.80
CA VAL A 112 15.45 13.69 8.44
C VAL A 112 15.28 15.20 8.34
N SER A 113 16.12 15.83 7.53
CA SER A 113 16.06 17.26 7.21
C SER A 113 15.17 17.47 5.99
N LEU A 114 14.11 18.25 6.09
CA LEU A 114 13.22 18.66 4.99
C LEU A 114 13.40 20.15 4.69
N PRO A 115 13.38 20.58 3.42
CA PRO A 115 13.48 21.98 3.06
C PRO A 115 12.24 22.73 3.52
N THR A 116 12.42 24.01 3.78
CA THR A 116 11.37 24.97 4.05
C THR A 116 11.63 26.24 3.22
N ARG A 117 10.66 27.15 3.21
CA ARG A 117 10.78 28.42 2.50
C ARG A 117 12.08 29.16 2.82
N GLY A 118 12.73 29.70 1.79
CA GLY A 118 13.91 30.56 1.92
C GLY A 118 15.22 29.80 2.12
N GLY A 119 15.32 28.56 1.61
CA GLY A 119 16.55 27.77 1.66
C GLY A 119 16.89 27.19 3.03
N LYS A 120 15.97 27.29 3.99
CA LYS A 120 16.10 26.70 5.33
C LYS A 120 15.69 25.23 5.29
N SER A 121 15.98 24.51 6.37
CA SER A 121 15.47 23.17 6.60
C SER A 121 14.85 23.04 7.99
N ARG A 122 13.96 22.06 8.13
CA ARG A 122 13.37 21.62 9.39
C ARG A 122 13.73 20.16 9.63
N GLN A 123 14.02 19.81 10.87
CA GLN A 123 14.23 18.43 11.27
C GLN A 123 12.86 17.77 11.55
N VAL A 124 12.68 16.56 11.05
CA VAL A 124 11.46 15.77 11.24
C VAL A 124 11.83 14.38 11.73
N VAL A 125 11.26 13.99 12.86
CA VAL A 125 11.37 12.61 13.36
C VAL A 125 10.34 11.76 12.60
N THR A 126 10.82 10.75 11.88
CA THR A 126 10.03 9.91 10.96
C THR A 126 10.41 8.43 11.12
N VAL A 127 9.78 7.58 10.31
CA VAL A 127 10.08 6.14 10.21
C VAL A 127 11.55 5.87 9.83
N SER A 128 12.13 4.78 10.33
CA SER A 128 13.50 4.39 9.97
C SER A 128 13.55 3.61 8.66
N LYS A 129 14.69 3.67 7.95
CA LYS A 129 14.93 2.84 6.77
C LYS A 129 14.93 1.35 7.12
N LYS A 130 15.41 1.02 8.33
CA LYS A 130 15.33 -0.32 8.92
C LYS A 130 13.89 -0.84 8.93
N GLU A 131 12.96 -0.05 9.45
CA GLU A 131 11.56 -0.47 9.53
C GLU A 131 10.95 -0.71 8.14
N ILE A 132 11.24 0.18 7.17
CA ILE A 132 10.76 0.01 5.79
C ILE A 132 11.31 -1.28 5.19
N LEU A 133 12.61 -1.56 5.35
CA LEU A 133 13.22 -2.77 4.81
C LEU A 133 12.64 -4.04 5.47
N LEU A 134 12.50 -4.06 6.80
CA LEU A 134 11.89 -5.19 7.50
C LEU A 134 10.45 -5.44 7.07
N ALA A 135 9.67 -4.37 6.90
CA ALA A 135 8.28 -4.49 6.44
C ALA A 135 8.18 -4.97 4.98
N LEU A 136 9.15 -4.62 4.11
CA LEU A 136 9.24 -5.16 2.75
C LEU A 136 9.56 -6.67 2.73
N MET A 137 10.27 -7.18 3.74
CA MET A 137 10.61 -8.60 3.90
C MET A 137 9.55 -9.38 4.68
N GLN A 138 8.52 -8.73 5.25
CA GLN A 138 7.46 -9.44 5.95
C GLN A 138 6.56 -10.20 4.96
N HIS A 139 6.13 -11.41 5.34
CA HIS A 139 5.16 -12.20 4.58
C HIS A 139 3.85 -11.45 4.32
N GLY A 140 3.12 -11.87 3.29
CA GLY A 140 1.78 -11.35 2.98
C GLY A 140 1.72 -10.35 1.82
N ARG A 141 2.87 -10.12 1.15
CA ARG A 141 2.96 -9.52 -0.19
C ARG A 141 4.36 -9.77 -0.78
N LEU A 142 4.51 -9.63 -2.09
CA LEU A 142 5.81 -9.58 -2.76
C LEU A 142 6.11 -8.14 -3.24
N THR A 143 7.27 -7.62 -2.88
CA THR A 143 7.86 -6.46 -3.56
C THR A 143 9.02 -6.96 -4.42
N GLU A 144 8.80 -7.02 -5.73
CA GLU A 144 9.78 -7.53 -6.68
C GLU A 144 10.55 -6.41 -7.38
N PHE A 145 11.86 -6.59 -7.46
CA PHE A 145 12.83 -5.78 -8.18
C PHE A 145 13.34 -6.59 -9.39
N ALA A 146 12.83 -6.29 -10.58
CA ALA A 146 13.09 -7.07 -11.79
C ALA A 146 13.62 -6.23 -12.95
N GLY A 147 14.25 -6.90 -13.92
CA GLY A 147 14.85 -6.22 -15.08
C GLY A 147 15.89 -5.18 -14.64
N SER A 148 15.80 -3.95 -15.14
CA SER A 148 16.68 -2.85 -14.72
C SER A 148 16.56 -2.49 -13.23
N ALA A 149 15.46 -2.87 -12.58
CA ALA A 149 15.26 -2.66 -11.16
C ALA A 149 15.88 -3.76 -10.31
N CYS A 150 16.34 -4.88 -10.88
CA CYS A 150 17.21 -5.81 -10.14
C CYS A 150 18.57 -5.13 -9.88
N ASN A 151 18.58 -4.29 -8.85
CA ASN A 151 19.69 -3.44 -8.47
C ASN A 151 19.49 -3.02 -7.02
N LEU A 152 20.52 -3.18 -6.18
CA LEU A 152 20.45 -2.76 -4.78
C LEU A 152 20.18 -1.26 -4.62
N GLU A 153 20.74 -0.42 -5.50
CA GLU A 153 20.51 1.02 -5.45
C GLU A 153 19.05 1.39 -5.74
N ALA A 154 18.35 0.60 -6.57
CA ALA A 154 16.90 0.76 -6.77
C ALA A 154 16.14 0.50 -5.46
N LEU A 155 16.50 -0.54 -4.70
CA LEU A 155 15.92 -0.81 -3.38
C LEU A 155 16.22 0.31 -2.38
N LYS A 156 17.47 0.75 -2.27
CA LYS A 156 17.85 1.84 -1.37
C LYS A 156 17.12 3.13 -1.70
N GLU A 157 16.97 3.44 -2.99
CA GLU A 157 16.23 4.59 -3.47
C GLU A 157 14.74 4.47 -3.13
N HIS A 158 14.13 3.30 -3.36
CA HIS A 158 12.73 3.05 -2.99
C HIS A 158 12.47 3.23 -1.49
N ILE A 159 13.40 2.75 -0.65
CA ILE A 159 13.32 2.93 0.81
C ILE A 159 13.47 4.40 1.19
N GLY A 160 14.42 5.11 0.58
CA GLY A 160 14.62 6.55 0.80
C GLY A 160 13.40 7.38 0.38
N LEU A 161 12.81 7.06 -0.76
CA LEU A 161 11.62 7.69 -1.31
C LEU A 161 10.42 7.52 -0.36
N ARG A 162 10.18 6.28 0.10
CA ARG A 162 9.14 5.96 1.09
C ARG A 162 9.32 6.72 2.39
N GLN A 163 10.54 6.75 2.94
CA GLN A 163 10.84 7.52 4.15
C GLN A 163 10.54 9.01 3.94
N ASN A 164 10.85 9.54 2.76
CA ASN A 164 10.63 10.94 2.45
C ASN A 164 9.14 11.30 2.32
N ILE A 165 8.34 10.46 1.66
CA ILE A 165 6.87 10.60 1.63
C ILE A 165 6.32 10.64 3.06
N VAL A 166 6.72 9.69 3.91
CA VAL A 166 6.28 9.64 5.31
C VAL A 166 6.71 10.89 6.08
N ALA A 167 7.94 11.36 5.90
CA ALA A 167 8.45 12.54 6.59
C ALA A 167 7.63 13.81 6.27
N TRP A 168 7.15 13.95 5.03
CA TRP A 168 6.24 15.03 4.66
C TRP A 168 4.84 14.89 5.25
N ALA A 169 4.42 13.66 5.56
CA ALA A 169 3.11 13.36 6.13
C ALA A 169 3.05 13.34 7.68
N GLU A 170 4.19 13.39 8.39
CA GLU A 170 4.26 13.24 9.85
C GLU A 170 3.57 14.36 10.66
N ASN A 171 3.42 15.58 10.12
CA ASN A 171 2.95 16.75 10.88
C ASN A 171 2.03 17.65 10.04
N LEU A 172 0.88 17.11 9.64
CA LEU A 172 -0.11 17.80 8.80
C LEU A 172 -1.22 18.44 9.63
N ASN A 173 -1.77 19.55 9.11
CA ASN A 173 -2.73 20.48 9.70
C ASN A 173 -3.55 21.19 8.60
N TRP A 174 -3.94 20.48 7.53
CA TRP A 174 -4.85 21.05 6.54
C TRP A 174 -6.27 21.18 7.12
N ILE A 175 -7.13 21.97 6.46
CA ILE A 175 -8.51 22.15 6.92
C ILE A 175 -9.41 21.12 6.24
N TRP A 176 -10.24 20.41 7.03
CA TRP A 176 -11.31 19.58 6.48
C TRP A 176 -12.44 20.48 5.94
N PRO A 177 -12.86 20.33 4.66
CA PRO A 177 -13.89 21.18 4.06
C PRO A 177 -15.31 20.96 4.61
N ASN A 178 -15.55 19.96 5.47
CA ASN A 178 -16.87 19.66 6.03
C ASN A 178 -17.96 19.49 4.96
N GLY A 179 -17.66 18.74 3.88
CA GLY A 179 -18.56 18.54 2.74
C GLY A 179 -18.65 19.73 1.76
N GLY A 180 -17.99 20.86 2.07
CA GLY A 180 -17.87 21.99 1.15
C GLY A 180 -16.85 21.76 0.03
N PRO A 181 -16.75 22.69 -0.95
CA PRO A 181 -15.76 22.62 -2.01
C PRO A 181 -14.33 22.79 -1.48
N ALA A 182 -13.37 22.25 -2.20
CA ALA A 182 -11.96 22.46 -1.91
C ALA A 182 -11.58 23.94 -2.01
N ARG A 183 -10.75 24.42 -1.06
CA ARG A 183 -10.17 25.77 -1.06
C ARG A 183 -8.67 25.68 -1.29
N TRP A 184 -8.19 26.43 -2.27
CA TRP A 184 -6.80 26.49 -2.68
C TRP A 184 -6.21 27.88 -2.47
N ASN A 185 -4.89 27.96 -2.26
CA ASN A 185 -4.19 29.24 -2.28
C ASN A 185 -4.10 29.79 -3.71
N LYS A 186 -4.99 30.73 -4.05
CA LYS A 186 -5.12 31.33 -5.41
C LYS A 186 -3.86 32.02 -5.96
N ARG A 187 -2.82 32.21 -5.14
CA ARG A 187 -1.51 32.72 -5.59
C ARG A 187 -0.64 31.65 -6.26
N TYR A 188 -0.96 30.37 -6.04
CA TYR A 188 -0.18 29.24 -6.52
C TYR A 188 -1.02 28.29 -7.39
N TRP A 189 -2.33 28.24 -7.15
CA TRP A 189 -3.21 27.23 -7.71
C TRP A 189 -4.48 27.85 -8.29
N ASP A 190 -4.92 27.35 -9.44
CA ASP A 190 -6.28 27.42 -9.93
C ASP A 190 -6.97 26.06 -9.73
N LYS A 191 -7.84 25.98 -8.72
CA LYS A 191 -8.69 24.81 -8.42
C LYS A 191 -8.01 23.43 -8.33
N GLY A 192 -6.70 23.36 -8.08
CA GLY A 192 -5.94 22.11 -7.97
C GLY A 192 -4.83 21.97 -9.00
N THR A 193 -4.83 22.85 -10.00
CA THR A 193 -3.78 22.97 -11.01
C THR A 193 -2.87 24.17 -10.67
N PRO A 194 -1.53 24.06 -10.69
CA PRO A 194 -0.65 25.20 -10.50
C PRO A 194 -0.89 26.30 -11.54
N LEU A 195 -0.73 27.56 -11.16
CA LEU A 195 -0.78 28.67 -12.13
C LEU A 195 0.36 28.54 -13.16
N PRO A 196 0.17 28.97 -14.43
CA PRO A 196 1.16 28.77 -15.50
C PRO A 196 2.58 29.29 -15.21
N HIS A 197 2.71 30.32 -14.37
CA HIS A 197 3.99 30.93 -13.99
C HIS A 197 4.58 30.37 -12.69
N VAL A 198 3.91 29.41 -12.05
CA VAL A 198 4.30 28.82 -10.76
C VAL A 198 4.83 27.41 -11.02
N PRO A 199 6.14 27.15 -10.78
CA PRO A 199 6.68 25.81 -10.89
C PRO A 199 5.94 24.81 -9.99
N VAL A 200 5.67 23.60 -10.49
CA VAL A 200 4.91 22.57 -9.74
C VAL A 200 5.52 22.28 -8.36
N ALA A 201 6.84 22.20 -8.26
CA ALA A 201 7.53 21.99 -6.99
C ALA A 201 7.28 23.14 -5.98
N ALA A 202 7.22 24.39 -6.45
CA ALA A 202 6.92 25.54 -5.62
C ALA A 202 5.45 25.57 -5.18
N ALA A 203 4.53 25.16 -6.06
CA ALA A 203 3.11 25.01 -5.72
C ALA A 203 2.91 23.93 -4.66
N LEU A 204 3.49 22.75 -4.85
CA LEU A 204 3.47 21.63 -3.89
C LEU A 204 4.05 22.07 -2.54
N GLN A 205 5.26 22.62 -2.51
CA GLN A 205 5.89 23.13 -1.29
C GLN A 205 5.00 24.15 -0.56
N ASN A 206 4.31 25.03 -1.30
CA ASN A 206 3.40 26.00 -0.69
C ASN A 206 2.24 25.35 0.07
N ALA A 207 1.74 24.20 -0.39
CA ALA A 207 0.69 23.45 0.29
C ALA A 207 1.12 22.98 1.68
N PHE A 208 2.40 22.67 1.89
CA PHE A 208 2.97 22.25 3.18
C PHE A 208 3.45 23.40 4.05
N ASP A 209 3.89 24.50 3.44
CA ASP A 209 4.31 25.70 4.18
C ASP A 209 3.13 26.52 4.70
N GLN A 210 1.99 26.51 3.99
CA GLN A 210 0.82 27.35 4.28
C GLN A 210 -0.46 26.53 4.42
N GLN A 211 -0.39 25.40 5.14
CA GLN A 211 -1.47 24.40 5.27
C GLN A 211 -2.83 25.03 5.62
N GLY A 212 -2.88 26.03 6.51
CA GLY A 212 -4.11 26.73 6.89
C GLY A 212 -4.81 27.52 5.78
N LYS A 213 -4.19 27.69 4.60
CA LYS A 213 -4.83 28.27 3.42
C LYS A 213 -5.59 27.26 2.57
N TYR A 214 -5.40 25.98 2.84
CA TYR A 214 -5.96 24.89 2.07
C TYR A 214 -7.06 24.20 2.87
N SER A 215 -8.19 23.97 2.20
CA SER A 215 -9.28 23.15 2.72
C SER A 215 -9.51 22.03 1.73
N LEU A 216 -9.12 20.79 2.07
CA LEU A 216 -8.97 19.70 1.10
C LEU A 216 -9.51 18.39 1.66
N GLY A 217 -10.09 17.56 0.80
CA GLY A 217 -10.50 16.20 1.16
C GLY A 217 -9.31 15.25 1.29
N CYS A 218 -9.50 14.12 1.99
CA CYS A 218 -8.43 13.13 2.25
C CYS A 218 -7.80 12.58 0.97
N TYR A 219 -8.56 12.48 -0.11
CA TYR A 219 -8.07 12.06 -1.42
C TYR A 219 -7.03 13.02 -1.97
N THR A 220 -7.36 14.31 -2.05
CA THR A 220 -6.45 15.37 -2.52
C THR A 220 -5.23 15.54 -1.61
N THR A 221 -5.39 15.47 -0.29
CA THR A 221 -4.25 15.58 0.65
C THR A 221 -3.29 14.39 0.53
N THR A 222 -3.80 13.18 0.28
CA THR A 222 -2.97 11.99 0.00
C THR A 222 -2.12 12.22 -1.25
N LYS A 223 -2.75 12.70 -2.33
CA LYS A 223 -2.08 13.03 -3.60
C LYS A 223 -0.98 14.07 -3.42
N LEU A 224 -1.25 15.15 -2.67
CA LEU A 224 -0.25 16.17 -2.35
C LEU A 224 0.94 15.61 -1.56
N ALA A 225 0.69 14.74 -0.57
CA ALA A 225 1.75 14.10 0.21
C ALA A 225 2.65 13.19 -0.63
N ILE A 226 2.07 12.40 -1.53
CA ILE A 226 2.81 11.55 -2.47
C ILE A 226 3.60 12.42 -3.45
N ALA A 227 2.94 13.37 -4.13
CA ALA A 227 3.59 14.23 -5.12
C ALA A 227 4.76 15.01 -4.50
N GLN A 228 4.54 15.66 -3.34
CA GLN A 228 5.59 16.39 -2.64
C GLN A 228 6.73 15.46 -2.22
N GLY A 229 6.41 14.31 -1.63
CA GLY A 229 7.41 13.34 -1.19
C GLY A 229 8.27 12.82 -2.33
N ILE A 230 7.69 12.61 -3.51
CA ILE A 230 8.43 12.11 -4.68
C ILE A 230 9.24 13.23 -5.33
N VAL A 231 8.61 14.36 -5.66
CA VAL A 231 9.28 15.51 -6.30
C VAL A 231 10.46 15.98 -5.46
N GLN A 232 10.24 16.23 -4.17
CA GLN A 232 11.29 16.77 -3.31
C GLN A 232 12.43 15.77 -3.06
N TYR A 233 12.16 14.46 -3.10
CA TYR A 233 13.21 13.45 -2.97
C TYR A 233 14.19 13.56 -4.15
N PHE A 234 13.68 13.59 -5.38
CA PHE A 234 14.52 13.65 -6.58
C PHE A 234 15.15 15.02 -6.85
N GLU A 235 14.55 16.11 -6.36
CA GLU A 235 15.18 17.43 -6.44
C GLU A 235 16.41 17.60 -5.53
N ARG A 236 16.56 16.73 -4.52
CA ARG A 236 17.65 16.79 -3.55
C ARG A 236 18.62 15.63 -3.61
N SER A 237 18.18 14.48 -4.09
CA SER A 237 19.00 13.28 -4.09
C SER A 237 20.20 13.48 -5.01
N THR A 238 21.27 12.74 -4.76
CA THR A 238 22.41 12.61 -5.68
C THR A 238 22.06 11.75 -6.90
N ALA A 239 20.76 11.53 -7.16
CA ALA A 239 20.32 10.79 -8.32
C ALA A 239 20.80 11.48 -9.61
N PRO A 240 20.92 10.72 -10.72
CA PRO A 240 21.25 11.30 -12.00
C PRO A 240 20.35 12.51 -12.32
N PRO A 241 20.88 13.64 -12.83
CA PRO A 241 20.13 14.88 -13.04
C PRO A 241 18.82 14.72 -13.83
N GLY A 242 18.73 13.70 -14.70
CA GLY A 242 17.54 13.39 -15.46
C GLY A 242 16.34 12.87 -14.64
N ARG A 243 16.54 12.29 -13.44
CA ARG A 243 15.43 11.70 -12.66
C ARG A 243 14.44 12.74 -12.17
N ALA A 244 14.93 13.90 -11.72
CA ALA A 244 14.06 14.98 -11.30
C ALA A 244 13.24 15.55 -12.47
N ALA A 245 13.81 15.61 -13.67
CA ALA A 245 13.10 16.02 -14.88
C ALA A 245 12.01 15.00 -15.24
N LEU A 246 12.36 13.72 -15.29
CA LEU A 246 11.42 12.62 -15.55
C LEU A 246 10.20 12.65 -14.62
N VAL A 247 10.42 12.81 -13.32
CA VAL A 247 9.34 12.88 -12.32
C VAL A 247 8.42 14.08 -12.57
N ARG A 248 8.99 15.25 -12.88
CA ARG A 248 8.20 16.47 -13.18
C ARG A 248 7.40 16.34 -14.47
N GLU A 249 8.03 15.82 -15.52
CA GLU A 249 7.38 15.59 -16.81
C GLU A 249 6.21 14.62 -16.67
N ARG A 250 6.42 13.50 -15.96
CA ARG A 250 5.33 12.56 -15.66
C ARG A 250 4.22 13.24 -14.88
N LEU A 251 4.55 13.95 -13.80
CA LEU A 251 3.54 14.60 -12.95
C LEU A 251 2.65 15.55 -13.75
N LEU A 252 3.21 16.26 -14.73
CA LEU A 252 2.52 17.26 -15.55
C LEU A 252 2.07 16.74 -16.94
N ALA A 253 2.13 15.44 -17.20
CA ALA A 253 1.90 14.87 -18.54
C ALA A 253 0.52 15.18 -19.12
N ASP A 254 -0.49 15.35 -18.27
CA ASP A 254 -1.88 15.69 -18.59
C ASP A 254 -2.24 17.16 -18.25
N GLY A 255 -1.24 17.97 -17.87
CA GLY A 255 -1.43 19.36 -17.45
C GLY A 255 -1.94 19.55 -16.03
N ASP A 256 -2.32 18.50 -15.29
CA ASP A 256 -2.81 18.60 -13.91
C ASP A 256 -2.03 17.66 -12.96
N PRO A 257 -1.22 18.19 -12.01
CA PRO A 257 -0.35 17.36 -11.19
C PRO A 257 -1.08 16.45 -10.19
N LEU A 258 -2.40 16.59 -10.00
CA LEU A 258 -3.17 15.82 -9.04
C LEU A 258 -4.23 14.91 -9.68
N VAL A 259 -4.44 14.98 -10.99
CA VAL A 259 -5.17 13.93 -11.73
C VAL A 259 -4.27 12.70 -11.85
N ASN A 260 -4.83 11.48 -11.81
CA ASN A 260 -4.15 10.21 -12.13
C ASN A 260 -2.73 10.02 -11.54
N ILE A 261 -2.47 10.47 -10.30
CA ILE A 261 -1.22 10.16 -9.60
C ILE A 261 -1.07 8.63 -9.46
N GLU A 262 -2.18 8.01 -9.10
CA GLU A 262 -2.46 6.59 -9.03
C GLU A 262 -3.26 6.12 -10.26
N PRO A 263 -3.21 4.81 -10.59
CA PRO A 263 -4.03 4.25 -11.66
C PRO A 263 -5.54 4.30 -11.32
N PRO A 264 -6.44 4.57 -12.28
CA PRO A 264 -7.88 4.61 -12.05
C PRO A 264 -8.46 3.30 -11.51
N ARG A 265 -7.86 2.14 -11.84
CA ARG A 265 -8.24 0.84 -11.28
C ARG A 265 -8.21 0.75 -9.76
N LEU A 266 -7.48 1.62 -9.07
CA LEU A 266 -7.55 1.72 -7.61
C LEU A 266 -8.98 2.06 -7.14
N TRP A 267 -9.81 2.64 -8.00
CA TRP A 267 -11.18 3.04 -7.73
C TRP A 267 -12.21 2.11 -8.38
N ARG A 268 -11.84 0.88 -8.76
CA ARG A 268 -12.75 -0.10 -9.42
C ARG A 268 -14.00 -0.49 -8.63
N PHE A 269 -14.06 -0.11 -7.35
CA PHE A 269 -15.22 -0.34 -6.49
C PHE A 269 -16.23 0.82 -6.57
N GLU A 270 -15.86 1.94 -7.18
CA GLU A 270 -16.76 3.06 -7.45
C GLU A 270 -17.58 2.75 -8.71
N PRO A 271 -18.90 3.01 -8.68
CA PRO A 271 -19.81 2.63 -9.75
C PRO A 271 -19.66 3.47 -11.02
N ASP A 272 -19.01 4.63 -10.94
CA ASP A 272 -18.84 5.62 -12.00
C ASP A 272 -17.47 5.56 -12.69
N LEU A 273 -16.60 4.62 -12.32
CA LEU A 273 -15.34 4.40 -13.04
C LEU A 273 -15.63 3.89 -14.47
N ASP A 274 -15.16 4.61 -15.48
CA ASP A 274 -15.18 4.14 -16.86
C ASP A 274 -14.26 2.91 -16.99
N PRO A 275 -14.78 1.74 -17.40
CA PRO A 275 -13.96 0.55 -17.62
C PRO A 275 -12.81 0.77 -18.61
N ALA A 276 -12.95 1.72 -19.56
CA ALA A 276 -11.90 2.06 -20.51
C ALA A 276 -10.68 2.74 -19.84
N ASP A 277 -10.86 3.38 -18.68
CA ASP A 277 -9.80 4.05 -17.94
C ASP A 277 -9.07 3.13 -16.95
N ALA A 278 -9.62 1.95 -16.66
CA ALA A 278 -9.11 1.07 -15.62
C ALA A 278 -7.64 0.66 -15.84
N ASP A 279 -7.24 0.42 -17.08
CA ASP A 279 -5.89 -0.03 -17.40
C ASP A 279 -4.88 1.12 -17.55
N GLN A 280 -5.31 2.38 -17.39
CA GLN A 280 -4.39 3.51 -17.41
C GLN A 280 -3.43 3.45 -16.21
N PRO A 281 -2.12 3.65 -16.44
CA PRO A 281 -1.14 3.65 -15.38
C PRO A 281 -1.18 4.96 -14.59
N GLY A 282 -0.79 4.90 -13.32
CA GLY A 282 -0.60 6.10 -12.52
C GLY A 282 0.66 6.88 -12.94
N LYS A 283 0.65 8.18 -12.72
CA LYS A 283 1.82 9.03 -13.00
C LYS A 283 2.98 8.77 -12.04
N LEU A 284 2.71 8.58 -10.75
CA LEU A 284 3.75 8.47 -9.73
C LEU A 284 3.68 7.20 -8.88
N VAL A 285 2.53 6.54 -8.80
CA VAL A 285 2.36 5.29 -8.07
C VAL A 285 1.68 4.23 -8.92
N ARG A 286 2.03 2.97 -8.65
CA ARG A 286 1.39 1.79 -9.22
C ARG A 286 0.55 1.08 -8.16
N GLN A 287 -0.44 0.32 -8.62
CA GLN A 287 -1.22 -0.57 -7.77
C GLN A 287 -0.50 -1.90 -7.56
N ILE A 288 -0.61 -2.43 -6.34
CA ILE A 288 -0.43 -3.85 -6.03
C ILE A 288 -1.71 -4.40 -5.42
N ASP A 289 -2.03 -5.65 -5.68
CA ASP A 289 -3.23 -6.36 -5.22
C ASP A 289 -2.87 -7.48 -4.22
N GLY A 290 -3.87 -8.04 -3.53
CA GLY A 290 -3.70 -9.24 -2.71
C GLY A 290 -2.81 -9.03 -1.47
N VAL A 291 -2.71 -7.80 -0.95
CA VAL A 291 -1.92 -7.50 0.24
C VAL A 291 -2.70 -7.93 1.49
N ALA A 292 -2.06 -8.74 2.33
CA ALA A 292 -2.67 -9.26 3.56
C ALA A 292 -3.17 -8.16 4.52
N ALA A 293 -4.24 -8.44 5.26
CA ALA A 293 -4.84 -7.56 6.26
C ALA A 293 -3.87 -7.34 7.45
N GLY A 294 -3.16 -6.21 7.46
CA GLY A 294 -2.10 -5.92 8.45
C GLY A 294 -0.69 -5.82 7.85
N ASN A 295 -0.54 -6.14 6.57
CA ASN A 295 0.70 -5.87 5.83
C ASN A 295 0.65 -4.48 5.19
N PHE A 296 1.49 -3.59 5.70
CA PHE A 296 1.66 -2.20 5.31
C PHE A 296 3.15 -1.86 5.37
N VAL A 297 3.65 -1.24 4.32
CA VAL A 297 5.01 -0.68 4.32
C VAL A 297 4.89 0.84 4.38
N PRO A 298 5.71 1.52 5.20
CA PRO A 298 5.63 2.97 5.30
C PRO A 298 5.69 3.63 3.92
N GLY A 299 4.81 4.61 3.71
CA GLY A 299 4.58 5.26 2.43
C GLY A 299 3.52 4.58 1.53
N ASP A 300 2.95 3.45 1.93
CA ASP A 300 1.80 2.88 1.21
C ASP A 300 0.57 3.78 1.33
N TRP A 301 -0.11 3.97 0.21
CA TRP A 301 -1.47 4.49 0.16
C TRP A 301 -2.46 3.34 0.20
N ALA A 302 -3.32 3.32 1.21
CA ALA A 302 -4.42 2.39 1.38
C ALA A 302 -5.77 3.12 1.46
N TYR A 303 -6.85 2.35 1.31
CA TYR A 303 -8.22 2.85 1.42
C TYR A 303 -9.05 1.96 2.34
N LEU A 304 -9.77 2.59 3.26
CA LEU A 304 -10.80 1.95 4.07
C LEU A 304 -12.17 2.36 3.53
N LEU A 305 -12.90 1.42 2.94
CA LEU A 305 -14.22 1.64 2.38
C LEU A 305 -15.27 1.76 3.50
N ASN A 306 -16.13 2.77 3.42
CA ASN A 306 -17.33 2.80 4.24
C ASN A 306 -18.39 1.85 3.65
N THR A 307 -18.58 0.70 4.29
CA THR A 307 -19.55 -0.31 3.84
C THR A 307 -20.97 -0.08 4.32
N ASP A 308 -21.23 0.96 5.13
CA ASP A 308 -22.57 1.29 5.56
C ASP A 308 -23.32 2.07 4.46
N PRO A 309 -24.47 1.57 3.96
CA PRO A 309 -25.13 2.13 2.78
C PRO A 309 -25.66 3.55 2.98
N ARG A 310 -25.93 3.97 4.23
CA ARG A 310 -26.47 5.31 4.51
C ARG A 310 -25.36 6.34 4.65
N SER A 311 -24.36 6.05 5.47
CA SER A 311 -23.29 7.01 5.75
C SER A 311 -22.32 7.17 4.59
N ARG A 312 -22.18 6.17 3.70
CA ARG A 312 -21.32 6.26 2.52
C ARG A 312 -21.82 7.25 1.46
N GLU A 313 -23.10 7.61 1.48
CA GLU A 313 -23.70 8.58 0.56
C GLU A 313 -23.41 10.03 1.00
N ASN A 314 -22.91 10.23 2.22
CA ASN A 314 -22.53 11.56 2.70
C ASN A 314 -21.16 11.95 2.12
N THR A 315 -21.12 13.11 1.44
CA THR A 315 -19.88 13.63 0.85
C THR A 315 -18.74 13.70 1.87
N GLY A 316 -17.63 13.03 1.57
CA GLY A 316 -16.44 12.95 2.42
C GLY A 316 -16.45 11.80 3.42
N TYR A 317 -17.44 10.90 3.37
CA TYR A 317 -17.57 9.72 4.24
C TYR A 317 -17.80 8.43 3.42
N GLU A 318 -17.47 8.45 2.13
CA GLU A 318 -17.46 7.30 1.22
C GLU A 318 -16.42 6.25 1.66
N GLY A 319 -15.35 6.73 2.30
CA GLY A 319 -14.25 5.95 2.82
C GLY A 319 -13.11 6.86 3.27
N SER A 320 -11.99 6.26 3.64
CA SER A 320 -10.83 6.98 4.16
C SER A 320 -9.58 6.62 3.38
N ASN A 321 -9.08 7.60 2.62
CA ASN A 321 -7.75 7.57 2.06
C ASN A 321 -6.73 7.72 3.19
N THR A 322 -5.71 6.86 3.22
CA THR A 322 -4.70 6.93 4.27
C THR A 322 -3.31 6.54 3.77
N LEU A 323 -2.29 7.21 4.31
CA LEU A 323 -0.89 6.83 4.19
C LEU A 323 -0.43 6.13 5.46
N TYR A 324 0.28 5.01 5.32
CA TYR A 324 0.93 4.36 6.45
C TYR A 324 2.25 5.06 6.79
N LEU A 325 2.41 5.47 8.04
CA LEU A 325 3.57 6.22 8.55
C LEU A 325 4.61 5.32 9.24
N GLY A 326 4.34 4.01 9.38
CA GLY A 326 5.13 3.12 10.23
C GLY A 326 4.66 3.12 11.68
N ARG A 327 5.11 2.12 12.43
CA ARG A 327 4.91 1.95 13.88
C ARG A 327 3.43 1.94 14.28
N ASN A 328 2.60 1.27 13.47
CA ASN A 328 1.15 1.27 13.62
C ASN A 328 0.58 2.70 13.66
N ARG A 329 1.08 3.59 12.80
CA ARG A 329 0.53 4.94 12.62
C ARG A 329 0.13 5.16 11.17
N PHE A 330 -1.02 5.78 11.02
CA PHE A 330 -1.63 6.23 9.79
C PHE A 330 -1.78 7.73 9.86
N VAL A 331 -1.66 8.38 8.71
CA VAL A 331 -1.70 9.83 8.61
C VAL A 331 -2.99 10.42 9.16
N ASP A 332 -2.83 11.59 9.77
CA ASP A 332 -3.88 12.49 10.20
C ASP A 332 -3.68 13.80 9.46
N TYR A 333 -4.45 14.00 8.40
CA TYR A 333 -4.30 15.16 7.51
C TYR A 333 -4.71 16.48 8.17
N PHE A 334 -5.58 16.40 9.18
CA PHE A 334 -6.30 17.54 9.76
C PHE A 334 -5.89 17.82 11.22
N ASN A 335 -5.05 16.96 11.80
CA ASN A 335 -4.61 16.99 13.19
C ASN A 335 -5.74 16.78 14.21
N ASP A 336 -6.71 15.92 13.89
CA ASP A 336 -7.80 15.57 14.79
C ASP A 336 -7.38 14.55 15.87
N ASN A 337 -6.24 13.87 15.68
CA ASN A 337 -5.68 12.86 16.58
C ASN A 337 -4.16 13.00 16.78
N ARG A 338 -3.67 14.23 17.02
CA ARG A 338 -2.25 14.49 17.35
C ARG A 338 -1.29 13.95 16.27
N HIS A 339 -1.60 14.22 15.01
CA HIS A 339 -0.82 13.84 13.84
C HIS A 339 -0.69 12.32 13.59
N GLY A 340 -1.62 11.50 14.06
CA GLY A 340 -1.71 10.14 13.54
C GLY A 340 -2.73 9.25 14.24
N TYR A 341 -3.20 8.25 13.51
CA TYR A 341 -4.12 7.24 14.01
C TYR A 341 -3.43 5.88 14.03
N SER A 342 -3.69 5.06 15.04
CA SER A 342 -3.41 3.64 14.95
C SER A 342 -4.34 2.93 13.97
N TYR A 343 -3.98 1.72 13.55
CA TYR A 343 -4.84 0.93 12.67
C TYR A 343 -6.24 0.73 13.26
N ARG A 344 -6.32 0.43 14.56
CA ARG A 344 -7.60 0.30 15.26
C ARG A 344 -8.37 1.61 15.29
N GLU A 345 -7.71 2.74 15.51
CA GLU A 345 -8.39 4.04 15.49
C GLU A 345 -8.92 4.40 14.09
N LYS A 346 -8.22 4.02 13.00
CA LYS A 346 -8.74 4.17 11.62
C LYS A 346 -9.95 3.29 11.35
N LEU A 347 -9.91 2.02 11.76
CA LEU A 347 -11.06 1.12 11.63
C LEU A 347 -12.25 1.63 12.45
N ASP A 348 -12.02 2.09 13.67
CA ASP A 348 -13.04 2.69 14.52
C ASP A 348 -13.61 3.96 13.87
N GLU A 349 -12.77 4.90 13.43
CA GLU A 349 -13.17 6.14 12.76
C GLU A 349 -14.18 5.89 11.63
N VAL A 350 -13.82 5.05 10.66
CA VAL A 350 -14.69 4.73 9.51
C VAL A 350 -15.95 3.98 9.97
N TYR A 351 -15.81 3.03 10.91
CA TYR A 351 -16.96 2.30 11.41
C TYR A 351 -18.00 3.22 12.07
N GLN A 352 -17.56 4.20 12.88
CA GLN A 352 -18.48 5.04 13.65
C GLN A 352 -19.32 6.00 12.79
N TRP A 353 -19.00 6.21 11.51
CA TRP A 353 -19.82 7.03 10.61
C TRP A 353 -21.25 6.50 10.47
N ARG A 354 -21.46 5.19 10.54
CA ARG A 354 -22.79 4.56 10.58
C ARG A 354 -23.62 4.96 11.82
N ASN A 355 -22.93 5.37 12.88
CA ASN A 355 -23.53 5.83 14.13
C ASN A 355 -23.67 7.36 14.16
N GLY A 356 -23.38 8.05 13.05
CA GLY A 356 -23.46 9.50 12.94
C GLY A 356 -22.36 10.24 13.71
N VAL A 357 -21.19 9.61 13.90
CA VAL A 357 -19.99 10.22 14.50
C VAL A 357 -19.12 10.84 13.41
N PHE A 358 -19.41 12.08 13.03
CA PHE A 358 -18.68 12.79 11.97
C PHE A 358 -17.62 13.75 12.52
N SER A 359 -17.67 14.03 13.81
CA SER A 359 -16.59 14.66 14.56
C SER A 359 -16.52 13.99 15.92
N ARG A 360 -15.40 13.37 16.27
CA ARG A 360 -15.29 12.66 17.56
C ARG A 360 -15.49 13.58 18.76
N ALA A 361 -15.08 14.85 18.66
CA ALA A 361 -15.29 15.85 19.70
C ALA A 361 -16.77 16.21 19.87
N ARG A 362 -17.48 16.48 18.76
CA ARG A 362 -18.90 16.88 18.79
C ARG A 362 -19.84 15.71 19.07
N ASP A 363 -19.55 14.55 18.47
CA ASP A 363 -20.44 13.39 18.40
C ASP A 363 -20.05 12.28 19.39
N PHE A 364 -19.22 12.56 20.40
CA PHE A 364 -18.66 11.55 21.31
C PHE A 364 -19.72 10.66 21.98
N ARG A 365 -20.92 11.19 22.24
CA ARG A 365 -22.05 10.46 22.85
C ARG A 365 -22.64 9.37 21.94
N LYS A 366 -22.37 9.41 20.64
CA LYS A 366 -22.88 8.43 19.66
C LYS A 366 -21.91 7.27 19.42
N ILE A 367 -20.68 7.34 19.97
CA ILE A 367 -19.64 6.33 19.78
C ILE A 367 -20.09 5.00 20.38
N ARG A 368 -20.00 3.93 19.59
CA ARG A 368 -20.27 2.56 20.03
C ARG A 368 -18.96 1.81 20.25
N ARG A 369 -18.77 1.22 21.43
CA ARG A 369 -17.54 0.47 21.73
C ARG A 369 -17.42 -0.77 20.85
N LEU A 370 -16.27 -0.94 20.20
CA LEU A 370 -15.91 -2.13 19.43
C LEU A 370 -15.17 -3.16 20.29
N SER A 371 -15.45 -4.45 20.04
CA SER A 371 -14.71 -5.57 20.63
C SER A 371 -13.41 -5.88 19.87
N ALA A 372 -12.57 -6.77 20.38
CA ALA A 372 -11.38 -7.24 19.65
C ALA A 372 -11.76 -7.96 18.35
N GLN A 373 -12.80 -8.80 18.39
CA GLN A 373 -13.32 -9.52 17.23
C GLN A 373 -13.89 -8.55 16.17
N ASP A 374 -14.46 -7.43 16.59
CA ASP A 374 -14.88 -6.39 15.65
C ASP A 374 -13.69 -5.82 14.89
N TYR A 375 -12.58 -5.51 15.57
CA TYR A 375 -11.38 -5.01 14.88
C TYR A 375 -10.80 -6.03 13.90
N GLU A 376 -10.78 -7.31 14.27
CA GLU A 376 -10.35 -8.39 13.36
C GLU A 376 -11.25 -8.46 12.12
N ARG A 377 -12.57 -8.43 12.30
CA ARG A 377 -13.54 -8.44 11.20
C ARG A 377 -13.41 -7.18 10.33
N LEU A 378 -13.35 -6.00 10.93
CA LEU A 378 -13.26 -4.72 10.21
C LEU A 378 -11.96 -4.60 9.40
N GLY A 379 -10.89 -5.27 9.83
CA GLY A 379 -9.63 -5.30 9.10
C GLY A 379 -9.64 -6.18 7.84
N LYS A 380 -10.69 -6.97 7.58
CA LYS A 380 -10.82 -7.81 6.39
C LYS A 380 -11.30 -7.02 5.17
N LEU A 381 -11.42 -7.72 4.04
CA LEU A 381 -12.04 -7.20 2.82
C LEU A 381 -13.51 -6.82 3.02
N PRO A 382 -14.04 -5.85 2.26
CA PRO A 382 -15.48 -5.55 2.26
C PRO A 382 -16.38 -6.76 1.95
N SER A 383 -15.95 -7.64 1.05
CA SER A 383 -16.65 -8.90 0.72
C SER A 383 -16.73 -9.88 1.90
N GLU A 384 -15.86 -9.72 2.90
CA GLU A 384 -15.80 -10.51 4.13
C GLU A 384 -16.39 -9.76 5.34
N GLY A 385 -17.09 -8.65 5.11
CA GLY A 385 -17.70 -7.81 6.15
C GLY A 385 -16.72 -6.87 6.86
N GLY A 386 -15.54 -6.64 6.27
CA GLY A 386 -14.56 -5.66 6.70
C GLY A 386 -14.64 -4.32 5.97
N LEU A 387 -13.57 -3.52 6.08
CA LEU A 387 -13.46 -2.17 5.50
C LEU A 387 -12.21 -2.01 4.64
N LEU A 388 -11.16 -2.79 4.87
CA LEU A 388 -9.85 -2.58 4.24
C LEU A 388 -9.84 -3.21 2.85
N LEU A 389 -9.49 -2.44 1.81
CA LEU A 389 -9.18 -3.01 0.50
C LEU A 389 -7.82 -3.70 0.53
N ASP A 390 -7.64 -4.79 -0.22
CA ASP A 390 -6.36 -5.53 -0.33
C ASP A 390 -5.36 -4.89 -1.31
N GLN A 391 -5.77 -3.84 -2.01
CA GLN A 391 -4.90 -3.09 -2.90
C GLN A 391 -4.11 -2.00 -2.17
N ARG A 392 -2.91 -1.68 -2.66
CA ARG A 392 -2.09 -0.54 -2.21
C ARG A 392 -1.58 0.23 -3.41
N ALA A 393 -1.54 1.56 -3.31
CA ALA A 393 -0.76 2.37 -4.23
C ALA A 393 0.66 2.56 -3.66
N VAL A 394 1.67 2.27 -4.47
CA VAL A 394 3.09 2.30 -4.09
C VAL A 394 3.92 3.05 -5.14
N PRO A 395 4.98 3.78 -4.75
CA PRO A 395 5.83 4.48 -5.72
C PRO A 395 6.45 3.54 -6.76
N TYR A 396 6.61 4.03 -7.99
CA TYR A 396 7.45 3.39 -9.01
C TYR A 396 8.95 3.43 -8.63
N PHE A 397 9.74 2.55 -9.22
CA PHE A 397 11.20 2.54 -9.22
C PHE A 397 11.74 3.49 -10.30
N PHE A 398 11.64 4.79 -10.05
CA PHE A 398 11.96 5.82 -11.05
C PHE A 398 13.38 5.68 -11.64
N GLY A 399 13.47 5.54 -12.96
CA GLY A 399 14.74 5.33 -13.67
C GLY A 399 15.31 3.92 -13.54
N TYR A 400 14.55 2.98 -12.97
CA TYR A 400 14.90 1.57 -12.85
C TYR A 400 13.85 0.64 -13.45
N GLU A 401 12.70 1.14 -13.88
CA GLU A 401 11.73 0.38 -14.64
C GLU A 401 11.23 1.18 -15.84
N ALA A 402 10.71 0.48 -16.86
CA ALA A 402 10.01 1.14 -17.94
C ALA A 402 8.77 1.80 -17.34
N LEU A 403 8.79 3.13 -17.31
CA LEU A 403 7.64 3.90 -16.88
C LEU A 403 6.68 3.99 -18.08
N PRO A 404 5.40 3.65 -17.89
CA PRO A 404 4.44 3.57 -18.97
C PRO A 404 4.01 4.96 -19.49
#